data_AF-A0A7S0PJ41-F1
#
_entry.id   AF-A0A7S0PJ41-F1
#
_cell.length_a   1.000
_cell.length_b   1.000
_cell.length_c   1.000
_cell.angle_alpha   90.00
_cell.angle_beta   90.00
_cell.angle_gamma   90.00
#
_symmetry.space_group_name_H-M   'P 1'
#
loop_
_entity.id
_entity.type
_entity.pdbx_description
1 polymer ?
#
loop_
_entity_poly.entity_id
_entity_poly.type
_entity_poly.pdbx_seq_one_letter_code
_entity_poly.pdbx_strand_id
1 'polypeptide(L)'
;RASLRRSATRRMTAPAGDETWHVYVHKLRAWFPDERTELPTRPYLVLITSTTDGAFLSCAHEAGERGNVFAGPEPPTCEEVVDFVSKVIAAPHVLNSSKAHERNKARAAPKEVRVACTSTARALVGENDKWDSFDGCAYVEGCREGFAKLGIERCAFAPVPKEIIEAVIRGQIEPKYAPEDANWGTQHLPGLMESVDGFTPEFGASLFGAAADFVKCAPWEALAGRRPVKVQYRLKLRDDLTMKLTAFVAVDGDLENENFGFTVHKTLTASQAAYEVENGNEDVEASVEGQTCMYASAPETPFEDLDASELYGWSLTPAEGEIDGALWPLFFKIGLDEETGDNLEISRPAIIELQCFELAMKSVAELITKGELKSKGDDVRDAKGPWTVSAKSFAAKGNEETIEIEIELPELAPMKPVEYL
;
A
#
# COMPACT_ATOMS: atom_id res chain seq x y z
N ARG A 1 -62.66 22.71 -7.71
CA ARG A 1 -63.74 22.62 -6.69
C ARG A 1 -63.54 21.32 -5.94
N ALA A 2 -63.39 21.21 -4.63
CA ALA A 2 -63.13 22.12 -3.52
C ALA A 2 -62.76 21.14 -2.37
N SER A 3 -61.58 21.31 -1.76
CA SER A 3 -61.46 21.80 -0.38
C SER A 3 -61.93 20.80 0.69
N LEU A 4 -61.01 20.21 1.46
CA LEU A 4 -60.48 20.77 2.73
C LEU A 4 -61.46 20.63 3.91
N ARG A 5 -61.04 19.91 4.96
CA ARG A 5 -60.75 20.41 6.33
C ARG A 5 -60.65 19.21 7.29
N ARG A 6 -59.45 18.91 7.81
CA ARG A 6 -58.73 19.53 8.96
C ARG A 6 -59.08 18.85 10.29
N SER A 7 -58.01 18.45 10.98
CA SER A 7 -57.81 18.29 12.43
C SER A 7 -57.20 16.90 12.66
N ALA A 8 -55.96 16.74 13.13
CA ALA A 8 -55.47 17.37 14.34
C ALA A 8 -53.98 17.74 14.23
N THR A 9 -53.74 18.99 14.62
CA THR A 9 -52.47 19.52 15.10
C THR A 9 -52.03 18.69 16.30
N ARG A 10 -51.07 17.77 16.11
CA ARG A 10 -50.15 17.39 17.18
C ARG A 10 -48.76 17.77 16.69
N ARG A 11 -48.27 18.92 17.16
CA ARG A 11 -46.82 19.15 17.21
C ARG A 11 -46.27 18.03 18.06
N MET A 12 -45.85 16.94 17.42
CA MET A 12 -44.85 16.07 17.99
C MET A 12 -43.55 16.85 17.86
N THR A 13 -43.20 17.59 18.91
CA THR A 13 -41.80 17.65 19.32
C THR A 13 -41.32 16.21 19.32
N ALA A 14 -40.41 15.89 18.40
CA ALA A 14 -39.78 14.58 18.37
C ALA A 14 -39.29 14.28 19.79
N PRO A 15 -39.55 13.08 20.34
CA PRO A 15 -38.90 12.69 21.57
C PRO A 15 -37.39 12.77 21.32
N ALA A 16 -36.63 13.30 22.28
CA ALA A 16 -35.18 13.10 22.32
C ALA A 16 -34.94 11.59 22.43
N GLY A 17 -34.76 10.92 21.30
CA GLY A 17 -34.22 9.57 21.28
C GLY A 17 -32.75 9.63 21.67
N ASP A 18 -32.24 8.56 22.26
CA ASP A 18 -30.82 8.40 22.54
C ASP A 18 -30.07 8.22 21.20
N GLU A 19 -29.79 9.33 20.52
CA GLU A 19 -29.10 9.34 19.23
C GLU A 19 -27.63 8.93 19.45
N THR A 20 -27.15 7.98 18.65
CA THR A 20 -25.76 7.54 18.65
C THR A 20 -25.14 7.85 17.30
N TRP A 21 -23.97 8.47 17.31
CA TRP A 21 -23.20 8.74 16.10
C TRP A 21 -21.96 7.86 16.05
N HIS A 22 -21.69 7.28 14.88
CA HIS A 22 -20.41 6.67 14.57
C HIS A 22 -19.54 7.71 13.86
N VAL A 23 -18.39 8.03 14.43
CA VAL A 23 -17.41 8.97 13.87
C VAL A 23 -16.19 8.17 13.42
N TYR A 24 -15.93 8.17 12.13
CA TYR A 24 -14.82 7.43 11.54
C TYR A 24 -13.79 8.39 10.98
N VAL A 25 -12.55 8.29 11.46
CA VAL A 25 -11.41 9.03 10.92
C VAL A 25 -10.65 8.15 9.94
N HIS A 26 -10.77 8.46 8.65
CA HIS A 26 -10.30 7.59 7.58
C HIS A 26 -9.26 8.27 6.70
N LYS A 27 -8.04 7.73 6.65
CA LYS A 27 -7.03 8.08 5.65
C LYS A 27 -7.51 7.65 4.26
N LEU A 28 -7.65 8.61 3.35
CA LEU A 28 -8.16 8.37 2.00
C LEU A 28 -7.06 7.84 1.07
N ARG A 29 -7.47 7.01 0.11
CA ARG A 29 -6.65 6.56 -1.03
C ARG A 29 -6.69 7.57 -2.16
N ALA A 30 -6.23 8.78 -1.87
CA ALA A 30 -6.13 9.89 -2.82
C ALA A 30 -4.94 10.77 -2.48
N TRP A 31 -4.30 11.33 -3.50
CA TRP A 31 -3.17 12.25 -3.35
C TRP A 31 -3.64 13.68 -3.50
N PHE A 32 -3.33 14.52 -2.51
CA PHE A 32 -3.68 15.94 -2.49
C PHE A 32 -2.42 16.78 -2.51
N PRO A 33 -2.34 17.83 -3.35
CA PRO A 33 -1.27 18.81 -3.25
C PRO A 33 -1.22 19.40 -1.83
N ASP A 34 -0.05 19.36 -1.20
CA ASP A 34 0.19 20.09 0.05
C ASP A 34 1.07 21.30 -0.24
N GLU A 35 0.46 22.48 -0.22
CA GLU A 35 1.12 23.77 -0.47
C GLU A 35 2.26 24.06 0.52
N ARG A 36 2.36 23.32 1.64
CA ARG A 36 3.42 23.49 2.65
C ARG A 36 4.67 22.68 2.34
N THR A 37 4.53 21.52 1.69
CA THR A 37 5.61 20.55 1.52
C THR A 37 6.01 20.34 0.06
N GLU A 38 5.32 20.96 -0.90
CA GLU A 38 5.46 20.77 -2.36
C GLU A 38 5.19 19.33 -2.86
N LEU A 39 5.29 18.34 -1.96
CA LEU A 39 4.92 16.94 -2.16
C LEU A 39 3.43 16.71 -1.82
N PRO A 40 2.74 15.83 -2.56
CA PRO A 40 1.36 15.51 -2.23
C PRO A 40 1.25 14.64 -0.97
N THR A 41 0.10 14.71 -0.29
CA THR A 41 -0.20 13.96 0.93
C THR A 41 -1.54 13.24 0.81
N ARG A 42 -1.73 12.18 1.61
CA ARG A 42 -3.02 11.49 1.70
C ARG A 42 -3.87 12.13 2.81
N PRO A 43 -5.02 12.74 2.48
CA PRO A 43 -5.83 13.41 3.48
C PRO A 43 -6.64 12.43 4.33
N TYR A 44 -7.21 12.95 5.41
CA TYR A 44 -8.10 12.22 6.30
C TYR A 44 -9.54 12.73 6.17
N LEU A 45 -10.47 11.81 5.98
CA LEU A 45 -11.91 12.04 6.04
C LEU A 45 -12.43 11.81 7.45
N VAL A 46 -13.20 12.75 8.01
CA VAL A 46 -14.02 12.50 9.21
C VAL A 46 -15.46 12.24 8.77
N LEU A 47 -15.88 10.97 8.78
CA LEU A 47 -17.22 10.56 8.40
C LEU A 47 -18.09 10.34 9.64
N ILE A 48 -19.21 11.06 9.74
CA ILE A 48 -20.19 10.88 10.82
C ILE A 48 -21.42 10.16 10.27
N THR A 49 -21.81 9.06 10.90
CA THR A 49 -23.02 8.31 10.56
C THR A 49 -23.96 8.24 11.75
N SER A 50 -25.22 8.65 11.58
CA SER A 50 -26.26 8.41 12.61
C SER A 50 -26.70 6.95 12.57
N THR A 51 -26.64 6.26 13.71
CA THR A 51 -27.08 4.85 13.80
C THR A 51 -28.59 4.70 13.75
N THR A 52 -29.33 5.79 13.99
CA THR A 52 -30.80 5.78 14.02
C THR A 52 -31.41 5.66 12.63
N ASP A 53 -30.84 6.34 11.64
CA ASP A 53 -31.41 6.42 10.28
C ASP A 53 -30.37 6.26 9.15
N GLY A 54 -29.10 6.00 9.48
CA GLY A 54 -28.04 5.82 8.50
C GLY A 54 -27.63 7.12 7.77
N ALA A 55 -28.01 8.28 8.29
CA ALA A 55 -27.65 9.55 7.69
C ALA A 55 -26.14 9.82 7.79
N PHE A 56 -25.53 10.24 6.69
CA PHE A 56 -24.16 10.77 6.68
C PHE A 56 -24.21 12.25 6.99
N LEU A 57 -23.59 12.63 8.10
CA LEU A 57 -23.65 13.97 8.65
C LEU A 57 -22.34 14.71 8.38
N SER A 58 -22.49 15.99 8.07
CA SER A 58 -21.43 16.98 7.97
C SER A 58 -21.97 18.33 8.46
N CYS A 59 -21.20 19.40 8.35
CA CYS A 59 -21.66 20.76 8.51
C CYS A 59 -21.65 21.49 7.17
N ALA A 60 -22.54 22.47 7.01
CA ALA A 60 -22.44 23.40 5.88
C ALA A 60 -21.09 24.13 5.98
N HIS A 61 -20.37 24.20 4.87
CA HIS A 61 -19.08 24.85 4.76
C HIS A 61 -19.12 25.89 3.63
N GLU A 62 -18.40 26.99 3.79
CA GLU A 62 -18.29 28.00 2.73
C GLU A 62 -17.47 27.46 1.55
N ALA A 63 -17.61 28.10 0.38
CA ALA A 63 -16.81 27.72 -0.79
C ALA A 63 -15.31 27.92 -0.48
N GLY A 64 -14.55 26.82 -0.42
CA GLY A 64 -13.12 26.83 -0.08
C GLY A 64 -12.78 26.27 1.31
N GLU A 65 -13.76 26.04 2.17
CA GLU A 65 -13.54 25.30 3.42
C GLU A 65 -13.47 23.80 3.14
N ARG A 66 -12.50 23.11 3.74
CA ARG A 66 -12.23 21.68 3.50
C ARG A 66 -13.28 20.73 4.09
N GLY A 67 -14.34 21.27 4.71
CA GLY A 67 -15.48 20.52 5.21
C GLY A 67 -15.07 19.42 6.19
N ASN A 68 -15.27 18.17 5.80
CA ASN A 68 -14.94 16.98 6.57
C ASN A 68 -13.65 16.27 6.10
N VAL A 69 -12.82 16.95 5.31
CA VAL A 69 -11.54 16.47 4.81
C VAL A 69 -10.41 17.31 5.43
N PHE A 70 -9.46 16.65 6.06
CA PHE A 70 -8.29 17.22 6.72
C PHE A 70 -7.08 16.88 5.85
N ALA A 71 -6.46 17.91 5.27
CA ALA A 71 -5.29 17.70 4.42
C ALA A 71 -3.99 17.76 5.22
N GLY A 72 -2.98 17.07 4.72
CA GLY A 72 -1.69 16.91 5.39
C GLY A 72 -1.38 15.44 5.69
N PRO A 73 -0.12 15.16 6.05
CA PRO A 73 0.35 13.78 6.26
C PRO A 73 -0.12 13.20 7.61
N GLU A 74 -0.39 14.08 8.59
CA GLU A 74 -0.78 13.69 9.93
C GLU A 74 -2.30 13.50 10.07
N PRO A 75 -2.75 12.53 10.88
CA PRO A 75 -4.16 12.39 11.20
C PRO A 75 -4.69 13.62 11.98
N PRO A 76 -5.99 13.97 11.84
CA PRO A 76 -6.55 15.08 12.58
C PRO A 76 -6.45 14.84 14.08
N THR A 77 -6.16 15.88 14.85
CA THR A 77 -6.09 15.80 16.29
C THR A 77 -7.46 15.49 16.91
N CYS A 78 -7.47 14.99 18.14
CA CYS A 78 -8.73 14.79 18.87
C CYS A 78 -9.52 16.10 19.06
N GLU A 79 -8.82 17.23 19.22
CA GLU A 79 -9.44 18.56 19.31
C GLU A 79 -10.14 18.94 18.01
N GLU A 80 -9.49 18.71 16.85
CA GLU A 80 -10.09 18.95 15.53
C GLU A 80 -11.30 18.06 15.26
N VAL A 81 -11.25 16.79 15.67
CA VAL A 81 -12.40 15.88 15.55
C VAL A 81 -13.57 16.35 16.43
N VAL A 82 -13.31 16.75 17.68
CA VAL A 82 -14.33 17.27 18.59
C VAL A 82 -14.93 18.58 18.07
N ASP A 83 -14.10 19.50 17.56
CA ASP A 83 -14.54 20.75 16.94
C ASP A 83 -15.44 20.48 15.72
N PHE A 84 -15.04 19.54 14.86
CA PHE A 84 -15.86 19.15 13.72
C PHE A 84 -17.22 18.59 14.15
N VAL A 85 -17.26 17.68 15.15
CA VAL A 85 -18.52 17.16 15.69
C VAL A 85 -19.39 18.26 16.29
N SER A 86 -18.78 19.23 17.00
CA SER A 86 -19.48 20.40 17.55
C SER A 86 -20.15 21.23 16.44
N LYS A 87 -19.44 21.47 15.32
CA LYS A 87 -20.00 22.16 14.15
C LYS A 87 -21.17 21.38 13.53
N VAL A 88 -21.08 20.05 13.44
CA VAL A 88 -22.19 19.21 12.95
C VAL A 88 -23.39 19.25 13.89
N ILE A 89 -23.21 19.28 15.21
CA ILE A 89 -24.31 19.45 16.18
C ILE A 89 -24.99 20.81 16.00
N ALA A 90 -24.21 21.87 15.80
CA ALA A 90 -24.74 23.23 15.66
C ALA A 90 -25.50 23.44 14.34
N ALA A 91 -25.01 22.86 13.24
CA ALA A 91 -25.56 23.04 11.90
C ALA A 91 -25.48 21.75 11.07
N PRO A 92 -26.33 20.74 11.38
CA PRO A 92 -26.25 19.44 10.73
C PRO A 92 -26.63 19.52 9.25
N HIS A 93 -25.81 18.89 8.42
CA HIS A 93 -26.01 18.72 6.99
C HIS A 93 -25.99 17.24 6.60
N VAL A 94 -27.07 16.73 6.00
CA VAL A 94 -27.19 15.32 5.57
C VAL A 94 -26.73 15.16 4.13
N LEU A 95 -25.63 14.45 3.93
CA LEU A 95 -24.96 14.26 2.63
C LEU A 95 -25.70 13.27 1.72
N ASN A 96 -26.31 12.24 2.29
CA ASN A 96 -26.94 11.14 1.54
C ASN A 96 -28.47 11.32 1.36
N SER A 97 -29.00 12.54 1.47
CA SER A 97 -30.41 12.82 1.15
C SER A 97 -30.59 13.52 -0.21
N SER A 98 -31.51 12.99 -1.01
CA SER A 98 -31.95 13.58 -2.28
C SER A 98 -32.97 14.71 -2.09
N LYS A 99 -33.52 14.88 -0.88
CA LYS A 99 -34.56 15.88 -0.59
C LYS A 99 -33.95 17.09 0.10
N ALA A 100 -34.02 18.26 -0.56
CA ALA A 100 -33.45 19.51 -0.03
C ALA A 100 -33.92 19.88 1.39
N HIS A 101 -35.19 19.60 1.74
CA HIS A 101 -35.73 19.88 3.07
C HIS A 101 -35.24 18.93 4.18
N GLU A 102 -34.68 17.78 3.83
CA GLU A 102 -34.08 16.83 4.78
C GLU A 102 -32.59 17.11 5.02
N ARG A 103 -31.91 17.78 4.09
CA ARG A 103 -30.47 18.09 4.17
C ARG A 103 -30.10 18.94 5.37
N ASN A 104 -30.89 19.96 5.69
CA ASN A 104 -30.60 20.89 6.80
C ASN A 104 -31.60 20.74 7.95
N LYS A 105 -32.22 19.56 8.08
CA LYS A 105 -33.19 19.31 9.13
C LYS A 105 -32.46 19.23 10.47
N ALA A 106 -32.93 20.00 11.45
CA ALA A 106 -32.41 19.94 12.81
C ALA A 106 -32.45 18.50 13.36
N ARG A 107 -31.36 18.08 14.00
CA ARG A 107 -31.19 16.76 14.63
C ARG A 107 -30.95 16.94 16.12
N ALA A 108 -31.17 15.87 16.89
CA ALA A 108 -30.77 15.89 18.28
C ALA A 108 -29.23 15.84 18.34
N ALA A 109 -28.66 16.39 19.41
CA ALA A 109 -27.27 16.08 19.73
C ALA A 109 -27.19 14.59 20.12
N PRO A 110 -26.11 13.88 19.73
CA PRO A 110 -25.93 12.50 20.13
C PRO A 110 -25.67 12.43 21.65
N LYS A 111 -26.18 11.38 22.29
CA LYS A 111 -25.77 11.04 23.66
C LYS A 111 -24.55 10.15 23.71
N GLU A 112 -24.33 9.37 22.65
CA GLU A 112 -23.21 8.46 22.51
C GLU A 112 -22.50 8.72 21.18
N VAL A 113 -21.18 8.79 21.22
CA VAL A 113 -20.31 8.77 20.05
C VAL A 113 -19.46 7.51 20.09
N ARG A 114 -19.47 6.75 19.00
CA ARG A 114 -18.54 5.65 18.79
C ARG A 114 -17.51 6.03 17.77
N VAL A 115 -16.24 5.80 18.08
CA VAL A 115 -15.13 6.22 17.23
C VAL A 115 -14.32 5.03 16.73
N ALA A 116 -13.78 5.18 15.53
CA ALA A 116 -12.72 4.34 15.00
C ALA A 116 -11.83 5.18 14.07
N CYS A 117 -10.62 4.69 13.80
CA CYS A 117 -9.76 5.22 12.74
C CYS A 117 -9.35 4.12 11.77
N THR A 118 -8.69 4.47 10.66
CA THR A 118 -8.27 3.51 9.61
C THR A 118 -7.62 2.25 10.19
N SER A 119 -6.68 2.39 11.13
CA SER A 119 -5.96 1.25 11.72
C SER A 119 -6.82 0.35 12.62
N THR A 120 -7.91 0.88 13.20
CA THR A 120 -8.77 0.12 14.12
C THR A 120 -10.13 -0.23 13.51
N ALA A 121 -10.42 0.17 12.27
CA ALA A 121 -11.73 0.05 11.65
C ALA A 121 -12.29 -1.38 11.62
N ARG A 122 -11.40 -2.38 11.64
CA ARG A 122 -11.74 -3.81 11.60
C ARG A 122 -11.51 -4.53 12.94
N ALA A 123 -11.05 -3.84 13.98
CA ALA A 123 -10.83 -4.44 15.29
C ALA A 123 -12.17 -4.86 15.92
N LEU A 124 -12.20 -6.03 16.58
CA LEU A 124 -13.37 -6.54 17.32
C LEU A 124 -14.67 -6.65 16.48
N VAL A 125 -14.55 -6.86 15.16
CA VAL A 125 -15.73 -7.11 14.31
C VAL A 125 -16.43 -8.38 14.78
N GLY A 126 -17.70 -8.25 15.16
CA GLY A 126 -18.50 -9.36 15.70
C GLY A 126 -18.36 -9.59 17.21
N GLU A 127 -17.49 -8.84 17.90
CA GLU A 127 -17.22 -8.95 19.34
C GLU A 127 -17.80 -7.75 20.12
N ASN A 128 -19.10 -7.52 19.97
CA ASN A 128 -19.80 -6.32 20.46
C ASN A 128 -19.67 -6.11 21.97
N ASP A 129 -19.55 -7.19 22.74
CA ASP A 129 -19.37 -7.18 24.20
C ASP A 129 -18.03 -6.57 24.64
N LYS A 130 -17.05 -6.48 23.74
CA LYS A 130 -15.71 -5.95 24.02
C LYS A 130 -15.50 -4.51 23.60
N TRP A 131 -16.44 -3.94 22.83
CA TRP A 131 -16.28 -2.60 22.25
C TRP A 131 -16.11 -1.50 23.31
N ASP A 132 -16.83 -1.61 24.41
CA ASP A 132 -16.84 -0.60 25.47
C ASP A 132 -15.51 -0.51 26.24
N SER A 133 -14.77 -1.62 26.27
CA SER A 133 -13.47 -1.73 26.93
C SER A 133 -12.28 -1.54 25.99
N PHE A 134 -12.52 -1.32 24.70
CA PHE A 134 -11.46 -1.21 23.71
C PHE A 134 -10.90 0.21 23.66
N ASP A 135 -9.61 0.34 23.98
CA ASP A 135 -8.84 1.58 24.00
C ASP A 135 -7.76 1.65 22.91
N GLY A 136 -7.71 0.66 22.01
CA GLY A 136 -6.72 0.61 20.92
C GLY A 136 -6.86 1.71 19.87
N CYS A 137 -7.97 2.47 19.86
CA CYS A 137 -8.16 3.63 19.01
C CYS A 137 -7.89 4.92 19.80
N ALA A 138 -6.90 5.70 19.38
CA ALA A 138 -6.46 6.92 20.06
C ALA A 138 -7.59 7.95 20.30
N TYR A 139 -8.58 7.99 19.39
CA TYR A 139 -9.72 8.90 19.48
C TYR A 139 -10.71 8.53 20.59
N VAL A 140 -10.72 7.28 21.09
CA VAL A 140 -11.67 6.86 22.15
C VAL A 140 -11.38 7.63 23.43
N GLU A 141 -10.13 7.56 23.91
CA GLU A 141 -9.72 8.30 25.10
C GLU A 141 -9.54 9.78 24.80
N GLY A 142 -8.84 10.10 23.69
CA GLY A 142 -8.45 11.48 23.37
C GLY A 142 -9.63 12.43 23.14
N CYS A 143 -10.77 11.95 22.62
CA CYS A 143 -11.94 12.80 22.42
C CYS A 143 -12.90 12.84 23.63
N ARG A 144 -12.70 12.01 24.66
CA ARG A 144 -13.69 11.81 25.73
C ARG A 144 -14.01 13.10 26.49
N GLU A 145 -12.99 13.86 26.90
CA GLU A 145 -13.20 15.13 27.62
C GLU A 145 -13.88 16.18 26.72
N GLY A 146 -13.47 16.26 25.46
CA GLY A 146 -14.06 17.16 24.47
C GLY A 146 -15.54 16.88 24.23
N PHE A 147 -15.90 15.61 24.03
CA PHE A 147 -17.29 15.19 23.86
C PHE A 147 -18.13 15.40 25.12
N ALA A 148 -17.59 15.18 26.32
CA ALA A 148 -18.29 15.48 27.56
C ALA A 148 -18.67 16.96 27.69
N LYS A 149 -17.80 17.88 27.23
CA LYS A 149 -18.09 19.33 27.19
C LYS A 149 -19.22 19.69 26.22
N LEU A 150 -19.45 18.86 25.19
CA LEU A 150 -20.58 19.01 24.25
C LEU A 150 -21.89 18.39 24.77
N GLY A 151 -21.88 17.81 25.99
CA GLY A 151 -23.04 17.13 26.57
C GLY A 151 -23.25 15.70 26.06
N ILE A 152 -22.24 15.11 25.42
CA ILE A 152 -22.25 13.71 24.99
C ILE A 152 -21.87 12.85 26.20
N GLU A 153 -22.76 11.96 26.61
CA GLU A 153 -22.64 11.18 27.84
C GLU A 153 -21.60 10.06 27.72
N ARG A 154 -21.35 9.57 26.50
CA ARG A 154 -20.49 8.41 26.26
C ARG A 154 -19.65 8.52 24.99
N CYS A 155 -18.36 8.19 25.13
CA CYS A 155 -17.42 7.97 24.02
C CYS A 155 -16.89 6.53 24.11
N ALA A 156 -17.10 5.73 23.07
CA ALA A 156 -16.71 4.32 23.01
C ALA A 156 -16.13 3.95 21.63
N PHE A 157 -15.64 2.72 21.48
CA PHE A 157 -15.23 2.20 20.18
C PHE A 157 -16.41 1.54 19.44
N ALA A 158 -16.39 1.57 18.11
CA ALA A 158 -17.09 0.59 17.29
C ALA A 158 -16.36 0.37 15.97
N PRO A 159 -16.31 -0.88 15.46
CA PRO A 159 -15.78 -1.15 14.13
C PRO A 159 -16.66 -0.51 13.06
N VAL A 160 -16.06 -0.30 11.89
CA VAL A 160 -16.74 0.27 10.73
C VAL A 160 -17.27 -0.87 9.85
N PRO A 161 -18.58 -0.87 9.52
CA PRO A 161 -19.15 -1.81 8.55
C PRO A 161 -18.36 -1.83 7.24
N LYS A 162 -18.17 -3.02 6.66
CA LYS A 162 -17.39 -3.17 5.42
C LYS A 162 -18.01 -2.34 4.30
N GLU A 163 -19.33 -2.28 4.23
CA GLU A 163 -20.09 -1.57 3.21
C GLU A 163 -19.85 -0.06 3.26
N ILE A 164 -19.59 0.52 4.44
CA ILE A 164 -19.23 1.95 4.53
C ILE A 164 -17.85 2.18 3.92
N ILE A 165 -16.88 1.30 4.18
CA ILE A 165 -15.54 1.44 3.61
C ILE A 165 -15.58 1.20 2.10
N GLU A 166 -16.13 0.08 1.64
CA GLU A 166 -16.08 -0.33 0.23
C GLU A 166 -17.04 0.47 -0.65
N ALA A 167 -18.32 0.55 -0.27
CA ALA A 167 -19.35 1.10 -1.17
C ALA A 167 -19.49 2.61 -1.08
N VAL A 168 -19.18 3.20 0.08
CA VAL A 168 -19.32 4.64 0.30
C VAL A 168 -17.98 5.33 0.12
N ILE A 169 -16.97 4.97 0.92
CA ILE A 169 -15.70 5.67 0.88
C ILE A 169 -14.97 5.37 -0.42
N ARG A 170 -14.62 4.10 -0.65
CA ARG A 170 -13.90 3.66 -1.85
C ARG A 170 -14.72 3.82 -3.13
N GLY A 171 -16.02 3.50 -3.08
CA GLY A 171 -16.89 3.53 -4.25
C GLY A 171 -17.40 4.92 -4.66
N GLN A 172 -17.48 5.90 -3.73
CA GLN A 172 -18.14 7.19 -4.02
C GLN A 172 -17.38 8.43 -3.56
N ILE A 173 -16.51 8.33 -2.56
CA ILE A 173 -15.79 9.48 -2.01
C ILE A 173 -14.42 9.59 -2.66
N GLU A 174 -13.58 8.55 -2.55
CA GLU A 174 -12.22 8.53 -3.11
C GLU A 174 -12.18 8.84 -4.62
N PRO A 175 -13.08 8.32 -5.48
CA PRO A 175 -13.04 8.61 -6.91
C PRO A 175 -13.27 10.08 -7.26
N LYS A 176 -13.88 10.87 -6.37
CA LYS A 176 -14.05 12.32 -6.58
C LYS A 176 -12.75 13.10 -6.39
N TYR A 177 -11.73 12.44 -5.85
CA TYR A 177 -10.43 13.00 -5.55
C TYR A 177 -9.30 12.34 -6.34
N ALA A 178 -9.63 11.35 -7.19
CA ALA A 178 -8.67 10.80 -8.13
C ALA A 178 -8.36 11.84 -9.23
N PRO A 179 -7.10 11.96 -9.70
CA PRO A 179 -6.76 12.81 -10.84
C PRO A 179 -7.54 12.37 -12.09
N GLU A 180 -8.04 13.33 -12.88
CA GLU A 180 -8.84 13.04 -14.10
C GLU A 180 -8.06 12.24 -15.18
N ASP A 181 -6.72 12.26 -15.12
CA ASP A 181 -5.81 11.71 -16.15
C ASP A 181 -4.92 10.54 -15.68
N ALA A 182 -5.23 9.89 -14.55
CA ALA A 182 -4.45 8.76 -14.05
C ALA A 182 -4.76 7.46 -14.83
N ASN A 183 -4.41 7.44 -16.12
CA ASN A 183 -4.26 6.22 -16.88
C ASN A 183 -2.76 6.00 -17.05
N TRP A 184 -2.29 4.83 -16.63
CA TRP A 184 -0.93 4.27 -16.77
C TRP A 184 0.03 4.55 -15.60
N GLY A 185 0.40 3.45 -14.92
CA GLY A 185 1.34 3.37 -13.80
C GLY A 185 1.11 2.07 -13.02
N THR A 186 2.08 1.64 -12.23
CA THR A 186 1.95 0.53 -11.26
C THR A 186 0.86 0.76 -10.19
N GLN A 187 0.30 1.97 -10.14
CA GLN A 187 -0.79 2.39 -9.24
C GLN A 187 -2.03 1.48 -9.28
N HIS A 188 -2.25 0.75 -10.38
CA HIS A 188 -3.38 -0.18 -10.54
C HIS A 188 -3.04 -1.64 -10.23
N LEU A 189 -1.79 -1.94 -9.89
CA LEU A 189 -1.47 -3.27 -9.39
C LEU A 189 -2.29 -3.52 -8.13
N PRO A 190 -2.93 -4.69 -7.98
CA PRO A 190 -3.59 -5.00 -6.72
C PRO A 190 -2.56 -5.09 -5.59
N GLY A 191 -2.98 -4.82 -4.35
CA GLY A 191 -2.12 -4.99 -3.18
C GLY A 191 -1.56 -6.41 -3.05
N LEU A 192 -0.36 -6.52 -2.51
CA LEU A 192 0.31 -7.81 -2.32
C LEU A 192 -0.47 -8.73 -1.38
N MET A 193 -0.99 -8.19 -0.28
CA MET A 193 -1.75 -8.96 0.71
C MET A 193 -3.12 -9.41 0.19
N GLU A 194 -3.71 -8.63 -0.72
CA GLU A 194 -5.04 -8.88 -1.27
C GLU A 194 -5.02 -9.84 -2.46
N SER A 195 -3.93 -9.85 -3.23
CA SER A 195 -3.86 -10.60 -4.50
C SER A 195 -2.91 -11.79 -4.51
N VAL A 196 -1.92 -11.84 -3.62
CA VAL A 196 -0.92 -12.91 -3.62
C VAL A 196 -1.26 -13.95 -2.57
N ASP A 197 -1.72 -15.11 -3.04
CA ASP A 197 -2.05 -16.24 -2.19
C ASP A 197 -0.86 -16.65 -1.29
N GLY A 198 -1.09 -16.59 0.03
CA GLY A 198 -0.10 -16.96 1.04
C GLY A 198 0.83 -15.82 1.47
N PHE A 199 0.64 -14.60 0.98
CA PHE A 199 1.38 -13.42 1.46
C PHE A 199 0.91 -13.04 2.87
N THR A 200 1.84 -13.03 3.84
CA THR A 200 1.56 -12.67 5.24
C THR A 200 2.29 -11.39 5.66
N PRO A 201 1.87 -10.72 6.76
CA PRO A 201 2.60 -9.57 7.29
C PRO A 201 4.08 -9.84 7.57
N GLU A 202 4.42 -11.03 8.10
CA GLU A 202 5.79 -11.44 8.41
C GLU A 202 6.62 -11.60 7.14
N PHE A 203 6.03 -12.18 6.09
CA PHE A 203 6.68 -12.26 4.79
C PHE A 203 6.88 -10.88 4.17
N GLY A 204 5.87 -10.00 4.25
CA GLY A 204 5.98 -8.61 3.83
C GLY A 204 7.13 -7.87 4.53
N ALA A 205 7.22 -7.95 5.85
CA ALA A 205 8.31 -7.35 6.61
C ALA A 205 9.68 -7.89 6.19
N SER A 206 9.77 -9.19 5.93
CA SER A 206 11.01 -9.86 5.50
C SER A 206 11.43 -9.50 4.07
N LEU A 207 10.49 -9.41 3.13
CA LEU A 207 10.71 -9.03 1.74
C LEU A 207 11.12 -7.55 1.61
N PHE A 208 10.36 -6.65 2.25
CA PHE A 208 10.65 -5.22 2.24
C PHE A 208 11.95 -4.88 2.98
N GLY A 209 12.24 -5.58 4.09
CA GLY A 209 13.54 -5.51 4.75
C GLY A 209 14.70 -5.94 3.84
N ALA A 210 14.53 -7.04 3.08
CA ALA A 210 15.53 -7.48 2.11
C ALA A 210 15.78 -6.44 1.01
N ALA A 211 14.72 -5.81 0.51
CA ALA A 211 14.81 -4.74 -0.49
C ALA A 211 15.57 -3.53 0.08
N ALA A 212 15.21 -3.05 1.27
CA ALA A 212 15.89 -1.93 1.92
C ALA A 212 17.39 -2.21 2.18
N ASP A 213 17.72 -3.40 2.70
CA ASP A 213 19.12 -3.81 2.93
C ASP A 213 19.91 -3.94 1.62
N PHE A 214 19.26 -4.40 0.55
CA PHE A 214 19.86 -4.46 -0.78
C PHE A 214 20.21 -3.08 -1.32
N VAL A 215 19.36 -2.06 -1.18
CA VAL A 215 19.73 -0.68 -1.56
C VAL A 215 20.87 -0.17 -0.68
N LYS A 216 20.77 -0.40 0.62
CA LYS A 216 21.75 0.10 1.61
C LYS A 216 23.18 -0.37 1.34
N CYS A 217 23.37 -1.54 0.73
CA CYS A 217 24.70 -2.02 0.36
C CYS A 217 25.23 -1.45 -0.97
N ALA A 218 24.52 -0.51 -1.61
CA ALA A 218 24.90 0.16 -2.86
C ALA A 218 25.37 -0.82 -3.96
N PRO A 219 24.51 -1.73 -4.43
CA PRO A 219 24.91 -2.86 -5.26
C PRO A 219 25.46 -2.44 -6.63
N TRP A 220 24.99 -1.30 -7.14
CA TRP A 220 25.54 -0.63 -8.32
C TRP A 220 27.00 -0.20 -8.17
N GLU A 221 27.56 -0.09 -6.95
CA GLU A 221 28.99 0.16 -6.74
C GLU A 221 29.82 -1.11 -6.91
N ALA A 222 29.27 -2.27 -6.54
CA ALA A 222 29.97 -3.55 -6.51
C ALA A 222 29.84 -4.36 -7.81
N LEU A 223 28.71 -4.23 -8.51
CA LEU A 223 28.37 -4.97 -9.73
C LEU A 223 28.25 -4.02 -10.92
N ALA A 224 28.69 -4.46 -12.09
CA ALA A 224 28.38 -3.77 -13.34
C ALA A 224 26.87 -3.83 -13.64
N GLY A 225 26.37 -2.81 -14.34
CA GLY A 225 24.97 -2.73 -14.76
C GLY A 225 24.53 -4.02 -15.47
N ARG A 226 23.42 -4.57 -14.99
CA ARG A 226 22.83 -5.84 -15.43
C ARG A 226 23.73 -7.08 -15.38
N ARG A 227 24.84 -7.06 -14.63
CA ARG A 227 25.70 -8.25 -14.46
C ARG A 227 24.88 -9.41 -13.88
N PRO A 228 24.69 -10.53 -14.60
CA PRO A 228 23.91 -11.65 -14.08
C PRO A 228 24.56 -12.25 -12.84
N VAL A 229 23.76 -12.48 -11.81
CA VAL A 229 24.11 -13.26 -10.62
C VAL A 229 23.20 -14.47 -10.59
N LYS A 230 23.77 -15.67 -10.62
CA LYS A 230 23.00 -16.89 -10.54
C LYS A 230 22.70 -17.22 -9.08
N VAL A 231 21.44 -17.51 -8.81
CA VAL A 231 20.90 -17.84 -7.49
C VAL A 231 20.27 -19.22 -7.56
N GLN A 232 20.69 -20.13 -6.68
CA GLN A 232 20.14 -21.48 -6.61
C GLN A 232 19.81 -21.87 -5.17
N TYR A 233 18.62 -22.42 -4.94
CA TYR A 233 18.22 -22.92 -3.62
C TYR A 233 17.22 -24.06 -3.75
N ARG A 234 17.05 -24.84 -2.69
CA ARG A 234 16.05 -25.92 -2.62
C ARG A 234 14.81 -25.39 -1.91
N LEU A 235 13.68 -25.47 -2.58
CA LEU A 235 12.37 -25.14 -2.04
C LEU A 235 11.66 -26.42 -1.61
N LYS A 236 11.22 -26.48 -0.35
CA LYS A 236 10.43 -27.60 0.17
C LYS A 236 8.94 -27.31 -0.06
N LEU A 237 8.36 -27.94 -1.08
CA LEU A 237 6.93 -27.79 -1.39
C LEU A 237 6.07 -28.59 -0.41
N ARG A 238 6.55 -29.79 -0.04
CA ARG A 238 5.94 -30.74 0.90
C ARG A 238 7.03 -31.54 1.60
N ASP A 239 6.68 -32.31 2.64
CA ASP A 239 7.63 -33.16 3.38
C ASP A 239 8.40 -34.15 2.49
N ASP A 240 7.80 -34.57 1.39
CA ASP A 240 8.34 -35.52 0.42
C ASP A 240 8.79 -34.89 -0.91
N LEU A 241 8.57 -33.59 -1.10
CA LEU A 241 8.81 -32.91 -2.37
C LEU A 241 9.68 -31.66 -2.18
N THR A 242 10.90 -31.75 -2.69
CA THR A 242 11.82 -30.61 -2.83
C THR A 242 12.07 -30.31 -4.29
N MET A 243 12.17 -29.03 -4.63
CA MET A 243 12.47 -28.56 -5.98
C MET A 243 13.71 -27.67 -5.91
N LYS A 244 14.69 -27.89 -6.79
CA LYS A 244 15.81 -26.95 -6.96
C LYS A 244 15.35 -25.82 -7.86
N LEU A 245 15.33 -24.60 -7.34
CA LEU A 245 15.08 -23.38 -8.11
C LEU A 245 16.41 -22.79 -8.57
N THR A 246 16.40 -22.21 -9.75
CA THR A 246 17.53 -21.47 -10.32
C THR A 246 16.98 -20.21 -10.98
N ALA A 247 17.54 -19.07 -10.63
CA ALA A 247 17.22 -17.79 -11.20
C ALA A 247 18.50 -17.01 -11.49
N PHE A 248 18.41 -16.07 -12.42
CA PHE A 248 19.48 -15.15 -12.77
C PHE A 248 18.99 -13.75 -12.49
N VAL A 249 19.62 -13.10 -11.52
CA VAL A 249 19.20 -11.78 -11.06
C VAL A 249 20.20 -10.72 -11.46
N ALA A 250 19.77 -9.49 -11.64
CA ALA A 250 20.67 -8.41 -12.01
C ALA A 250 20.21 -7.08 -11.41
N VAL A 251 21.18 -6.21 -11.13
CA VAL A 251 20.96 -4.82 -10.75
C VAL A 251 20.69 -4.03 -12.04
N ASP A 252 19.60 -3.28 -12.08
CA ASP A 252 19.31 -2.36 -13.17
C ASP A 252 19.40 -0.93 -12.64
N GLY A 253 20.12 -0.04 -13.33
CA GLY A 253 20.30 1.36 -12.93
C GLY A 253 21.05 1.61 -11.60
N ASP A 254 20.91 2.83 -11.08
CA ASP A 254 21.52 3.31 -9.83
C ASP A 254 20.65 4.36 -9.11
N LEU A 255 20.99 4.63 -7.84
CA LEU A 255 20.26 5.57 -6.98
C LEU A 255 20.43 7.03 -7.40
N GLU A 256 21.55 7.41 -8.02
CA GLU A 256 21.80 8.81 -8.42
C GLU A 256 20.84 9.24 -9.54
N ASN A 257 20.47 8.31 -10.41
CA ASN A 257 19.49 8.53 -11.47
C ASN A 257 18.04 8.27 -11.04
N GLU A 258 17.79 7.94 -9.77
CA GLU A 258 16.48 7.60 -9.20
C GLU A 258 15.68 6.57 -10.02
N ASN A 259 16.39 5.78 -10.81
CA ASN A 259 15.81 4.75 -11.67
C ASN A 259 16.67 3.51 -11.53
N PHE A 260 16.31 2.70 -10.54
CA PHE A 260 17.02 1.47 -10.26
C PHE A 260 16.07 0.39 -9.79
N GLY A 261 16.55 -0.84 -9.92
CA GLY A 261 15.76 -2.00 -9.60
C GLY A 261 16.58 -3.28 -9.59
N PHE A 262 15.82 -4.35 -9.52
CA PHE A 262 16.31 -5.70 -9.44
C PHE A 262 15.47 -6.57 -10.35
N THR A 263 16.09 -7.14 -11.37
CA THR A 263 15.41 -7.97 -12.36
C THR A 263 15.70 -9.44 -12.11
N VAL A 264 14.73 -10.29 -12.43
CA VAL A 264 14.84 -11.74 -12.31
C VAL A 264 14.52 -12.39 -13.66
N HIS A 265 15.47 -13.17 -14.16
CA HIS A 265 15.37 -13.95 -15.37
C HIS A 265 15.40 -15.45 -15.08
N LYS A 266 14.63 -16.21 -15.84
CA LYS A 266 14.57 -17.68 -15.74
C LYS A 266 15.80 -18.38 -16.31
N THR A 267 16.50 -17.75 -17.26
CA THR A 267 17.64 -18.34 -17.97
C THR A 267 18.82 -17.38 -18.02
N LEU A 268 20.03 -17.95 -18.08
CA LEU A 268 21.25 -17.17 -18.26
C LEU A 268 21.22 -16.39 -19.56
N THR A 269 20.75 -17.02 -20.64
CA THR A 269 20.64 -16.39 -21.97
C THR A 269 19.82 -15.11 -21.94
N ALA A 270 18.67 -15.11 -21.26
CA ALA A 270 17.82 -13.91 -21.17
C ALA A 270 18.48 -12.80 -20.34
N SER A 271 19.06 -13.16 -19.20
CA SER A 271 19.79 -12.19 -18.35
C SER A 271 21.02 -11.63 -19.06
N GLN A 272 21.72 -12.46 -19.80
CA GLN A 272 22.88 -12.05 -20.58
C GLN A 272 22.49 -11.17 -21.76
N ALA A 273 21.37 -11.43 -22.43
CA ALA A 273 20.89 -10.55 -23.49
C ALA A 273 20.61 -9.13 -22.94
N ALA A 274 19.96 -9.04 -21.76
CA ALA A 274 19.75 -7.76 -21.09
C ALA A 274 21.06 -7.07 -20.70
N TYR A 275 22.07 -7.82 -20.24
CA TYR A 275 23.42 -7.31 -19.99
C TYR A 275 24.09 -6.76 -21.25
N GLU A 276 24.03 -7.48 -22.37
CA GLU A 276 24.67 -7.06 -23.63
C GLU A 276 24.02 -5.76 -24.16
N VAL A 277 22.68 -5.66 -24.12
CA VAL A 277 21.95 -4.43 -24.50
C VAL A 277 22.36 -3.24 -23.63
N GLU A 278 22.41 -3.42 -22.32
CA GLU A 278 22.82 -2.36 -21.37
C GLU A 278 24.25 -1.87 -21.62
N ASN A 279 25.11 -2.75 -22.12
CA ASN A 279 26.51 -2.47 -22.39
C ASN A 279 26.77 -2.15 -23.87
N GLY A 280 25.73 -1.71 -24.61
CA GLY A 280 25.86 -1.12 -25.95
C GLY A 280 25.96 -2.12 -27.10
N ASN A 281 25.58 -3.37 -26.90
CA ASN A 281 25.53 -4.36 -27.97
C ASN A 281 24.20 -4.24 -28.74
N GLU A 282 24.19 -3.42 -29.79
CA GLU A 282 23.02 -3.19 -30.65
C GLU A 282 22.59 -4.43 -31.48
N ASP A 283 23.43 -5.48 -31.53
CA ASP A 283 23.15 -6.71 -32.29
C ASP A 283 22.33 -7.74 -31.49
N VAL A 284 21.98 -7.44 -30.23
CA VAL A 284 21.24 -8.31 -29.33
C VAL A 284 19.93 -7.66 -28.94
N GLU A 285 18.84 -8.42 -28.94
CA GLU A 285 17.57 -7.99 -28.37
C GLU A 285 17.33 -8.68 -27.02
N ALA A 286 16.91 -7.90 -26.03
CA ALA A 286 16.47 -8.41 -24.74
C ALA A 286 14.96 -8.60 -24.73
N SER A 287 14.49 -9.63 -24.02
CA SER A 287 13.06 -9.80 -23.79
C SER A 287 12.52 -8.63 -22.97
N VAL A 288 11.35 -8.12 -23.38
CA VAL A 288 10.56 -7.17 -22.60
C VAL A 288 9.79 -7.86 -21.47
N GLU A 289 9.62 -9.18 -21.55
CA GLU A 289 8.98 -9.97 -20.50
C GLU A 289 9.97 -10.25 -19.36
N GLY A 290 9.50 -10.11 -18.13
CA GLY A 290 10.36 -10.29 -16.97
C GLY A 290 9.65 -10.12 -15.65
N GLN A 291 10.39 -10.38 -14.58
CA GLN A 291 9.99 -10.05 -13.22
C GLN A 291 10.94 -8.97 -12.73
N THR A 292 10.40 -7.92 -12.15
CA THR A 292 11.21 -6.80 -11.67
C THR A 292 10.72 -6.30 -10.32
N CYS A 293 11.66 -5.81 -9.53
CA CYS A 293 11.43 -4.91 -8.42
C CYS A 293 11.99 -3.55 -8.82
N MET A 294 11.12 -2.55 -9.01
CA MET A 294 11.55 -1.16 -9.21
C MET A 294 11.36 -0.37 -7.92
N TYR A 295 12.24 0.59 -7.66
CA TYR A 295 12.05 1.53 -6.56
C TYR A 295 11.34 2.77 -7.09
N ALA A 296 10.19 3.10 -6.50
CA ALA A 296 9.29 4.13 -7.00
C ALA A 296 8.81 5.05 -5.88
N SER A 297 8.25 6.20 -6.24
CA SER A 297 7.66 7.12 -5.26
C SER A 297 6.34 6.58 -4.71
N ALA A 298 5.93 7.06 -3.54
CA ALA A 298 4.64 6.67 -2.93
C ALA A 298 3.43 6.83 -3.86
N PRO A 299 3.34 7.87 -4.72
CA PRO A 299 2.22 8.01 -5.64
C PRO A 299 2.11 6.90 -6.67
N GLU A 300 3.21 6.25 -7.06
CA GLU A 300 3.25 5.16 -8.04
C GLU A 300 2.94 3.80 -7.42
N THR A 301 2.84 3.76 -6.09
CA THR A 301 2.61 2.55 -5.29
C THR A 301 1.11 2.31 -5.09
N PRO A 302 0.63 1.06 -5.23
CA PRO A 302 -0.74 0.72 -4.87
C PRO A 302 -1.10 1.10 -3.44
N PHE A 303 -2.27 1.73 -3.26
CA PHE A 303 -2.70 2.21 -1.95
C PHE A 303 -2.84 1.08 -0.92
N GLU A 304 -3.19 -0.13 -1.35
CA GLU A 304 -3.21 -1.32 -0.50
C GLU A 304 -1.83 -1.61 0.11
N ASP A 305 -0.75 -1.48 -0.65
CA ASP A 305 0.61 -1.70 -0.14
C ASP A 305 1.02 -0.58 0.81
N LEU A 306 0.63 0.68 0.53
CA LEU A 306 0.84 1.81 1.44
C LEU A 306 0.13 1.58 2.78
N ASP A 307 -1.15 1.17 2.73
CA ASP A 307 -1.96 0.88 3.92
C ASP A 307 -1.40 -0.31 4.72
N ALA A 308 -0.96 -1.37 4.04
CA ALA A 308 -0.34 -2.52 4.67
C ALA A 308 1.00 -2.17 5.34
N SER A 309 1.84 -1.41 4.64
CA SER A 309 3.12 -0.93 5.20
C SER A 309 2.92 -0.08 6.44
N GLU A 310 1.95 0.85 6.45
CA GLU A 310 1.61 1.65 7.64
C GLU A 310 1.10 0.80 8.80
N LEU A 311 0.31 -0.24 8.52
CA LEU A 311 -0.26 -1.11 9.54
C LEU A 311 0.77 -2.07 10.13
N TYR A 312 1.68 -2.60 9.31
CA TYR A 312 2.61 -3.67 9.69
C TYR A 312 4.06 -3.20 9.86
N GLY A 313 4.37 -1.94 9.55
CA GLY A 313 5.70 -1.35 9.72
C GLY A 313 6.75 -1.93 8.77
N TRP A 314 6.42 -2.10 7.49
CA TRP A 314 7.38 -2.61 6.52
C TRP A 314 8.53 -1.62 6.30
N SER A 315 9.76 -2.13 6.19
CA SER A 315 10.94 -1.29 6.01
C SER A 315 11.00 -0.75 4.58
N LEU A 316 11.25 0.55 4.43
CA LEU A 316 11.39 1.21 3.14
C LEU A 316 12.81 1.73 2.96
N THR A 317 13.16 2.06 1.72
CA THR A 317 14.47 2.63 1.38
C THR A 317 14.45 4.13 1.64
N PRO A 318 15.25 4.69 2.56
CA PRO A 318 15.28 6.13 2.79
C PRO A 318 15.73 6.89 1.54
N ALA A 319 15.01 7.95 1.18
CA ALA A 319 15.30 8.82 0.05
C ALA A 319 14.87 10.26 0.38
N GLU A 320 15.82 11.19 0.34
CA GLU A 320 15.52 12.61 0.58
C GLU A 320 14.74 13.19 -0.60
N GLY A 321 13.71 13.99 -0.32
CA GLY A 321 12.86 14.58 -1.36
C GLY A 321 11.66 13.71 -1.78
N GLU A 322 11.62 12.44 -1.37
CA GLU A 322 10.48 11.56 -1.60
C GLU A 322 9.35 11.76 -0.58
N ILE A 323 8.13 11.37 -0.97
CA ILE A 323 7.00 11.30 -0.03
C ILE A 323 7.32 10.30 1.07
N ASP A 324 7.05 10.69 2.31
CA ASP A 324 7.42 9.96 3.53
C ASP A 324 8.94 9.73 3.69
N GLY A 325 9.75 10.42 2.87
CA GLY A 325 11.21 10.32 2.87
C GLY A 325 11.72 8.95 2.44
N ALA A 326 10.98 8.23 1.58
CA ALA A 326 11.33 6.88 1.20
C ALA A 326 10.88 6.47 -0.22
N LEU A 327 11.69 5.61 -0.85
CA LEU A 327 11.34 4.86 -2.05
C LEU A 327 10.70 3.51 -1.70
N TRP A 328 9.75 3.12 -2.54
CA TRP A 328 8.93 1.93 -2.39
C TRP A 328 9.36 0.83 -3.36
N PRO A 329 9.69 -0.38 -2.86
CA PRO A 329 9.96 -1.51 -3.75
C PRO A 329 8.66 -2.05 -4.35
N LEU A 330 8.50 -1.88 -5.65
CA LEU A 330 7.37 -2.35 -6.45
C LEU A 330 7.71 -3.65 -7.17
N PHE A 331 7.15 -4.75 -6.68
CA PHE A 331 7.29 -6.07 -7.28
C PHE A 331 6.20 -6.32 -8.31
N PHE A 332 6.60 -6.55 -9.56
CA PHE A 332 5.68 -6.84 -10.66
C PHE A 332 6.30 -7.69 -11.76
N LYS A 333 5.44 -8.19 -12.63
CA LYS A 333 5.78 -8.96 -13.82
C LYS A 333 5.28 -8.22 -15.03
N ILE A 334 6.11 -8.22 -16.07
CA ILE A 334 5.74 -7.75 -17.40
C ILE A 334 5.60 -9.01 -18.25
N GLY A 335 4.44 -9.19 -18.87
CA GLY A 335 4.17 -10.24 -19.84
C GLY A 335 3.49 -9.66 -21.08
N LEU A 336 3.41 -10.44 -22.14
CA LEU A 336 2.53 -10.12 -23.28
C LEU A 336 1.09 -10.51 -22.94
N ASP A 337 0.15 -9.64 -23.30
CA ASP A 337 -1.29 -9.89 -23.21
C ASP A 337 -1.64 -11.18 -23.94
N GLU A 338 -2.27 -12.13 -23.22
CA GLU A 338 -2.62 -13.44 -23.75
C GLU A 338 -3.65 -13.38 -24.89
N GLU A 339 -4.47 -12.32 -24.98
CA GLU A 339 -5.50 -12.19 -26.02
C GLU A 339 -4.95 -11.61 -27.33
N THR A 340 -4.11 -10.57 -27.25
CA THR A 340 -3.62 -9.86 -28.44
C THR A 340 -2.19 -10.19 -28.80
N GLY A 341 -1.35 -10.57 -27.84
CA GLY A 341 0.09 -10.76 -28.01
C GLY A 341 0.88 -9.48 -28.33
N ASP A 342 0.18 -8.34 -28.46
CA ASP A 342 0.73 -7.07 -28.94
C ASP A 342 0.82 -6.02 -27.81
N ASN A 343 0.11 -6.24 -26.69
CA ASN A 343 0.11 -5.34 -25.53
C ASN A 343 0.90 -5.93 -24.36
N LEU A 344 1.47 -5.06 -23.52
CA LEU A 344 2.11 -5.47 -22.27
C LEU A 344 1.08 -5.53 -21.15
N GLU A 345 1.10 -6.61 -20.38
CA GLU A 345 0.34 -6.77 -19.15
C GLU A 345 1.28 -6.67 -17.94
N ILE A 346 0.87 -5.91 -16.92
CA ILE A 346 1.57 -5.79 -15.65
C ILE A 346 0.77 -6.52 -14.56
N SER A 347 1.39 -7.48 -13.89
CA SER A 347 0.75 -8.30 -12.84
C SER A 347 1.66 -8.50 -11.62
N ARG A 348 1.12 -9.03 -10.51
CA ARG A 348 1.92 -9.36 -9.33
C ARG A 348 2.66 -10.69 -9.49
N PRO A 349 3.90 -10.83 -8.99
CA PRO A 349 4.55 -12.13 -8.90
C PRO A 349 3.84 -13.03 -7.90
N ALA A 350 3.85 -14.34 -8.18
CA ALA A 350 3.37 -15.34 -7.24
C ALA A 350 4.28 -15.43 -6.01
N ILE A 351 3.78 -16.04 -4.92
CA ILE A 351 4.52 -16.11 -3.65
C ILE A 351 5.93 -16.74 -3.77
N ILE A 352 6.10 -17.75 -4.62
CA ILE A 352 7.41 -18.39 -4.88
C ILE A 352 8.35 -17.43 -5.64
N GLU A 353 7.82 -16.59 -6.51
CA GLU A 353 8.59 -15.59 -7.26
C GLU A 353 9.02 -14.45 -6.32
N LEU A 354 8.14 -13.98 -5.44
CA LEU A 354 8.47 -13.02 -4.38
C LEU A 354 9.50 -13.58 -3.39
N GLN A 355 9.44 -14.86 -3.05
CA GLN A 355 10.48 -15.50 -2.26
C GLN A 355 11.83 -15.50 -2.98
N CYS A 356 11.83 -15.65 -4.31
CA CYS A 356 13.06 -15.52 -5.09
C CYS A 356 13.66 -14.11 -4.99
N PHE A 357 12.85 -13.05 -5.05
CA PHE A 357 13.30 -11.68 -4.79
C PHE A 357 13.92 -11.55 -3.39
N GLU A 358 13.19 -11.97 -2.36
CA GLU A 358 13.64 -11.91 -0.96
C GLU A 358 15.01 -12.58 -0.76
N LEU A 359 15.12 -13.85 -1.18
CA LEU A 359 16.32 -14.65 -0.95
C LEU A 359 17.51 -14.15 -1.77
N ALA A 360 17.26 -13.69 -3.00
CA ALA A 360 18.30 -13.17 -3.87
C ALA A 360 18.83 -11.82 -3.35
N MET A 361 17.94 -10.89 -2.96
CA MET A 361 18.33 -9.61 -2.36
C MET A 361 19.14 -9.80 -1.08
N LYS A 362 18.68 -10.67 -0.15
CA LYS A 362 19.43 -11.00 1.07
C LYS A 362 20.83 -11.55 0.77
N SER A 363 20.93 -12.49 -0.16
CA SER A 363 22.19 -13.15 -0.48
C SER A 363 23.17 -12.21 -1.17
N VAL A 364 22.69 -11.40 -2.12
CA VAL A 364 23.50 -10.40 -2.81
C VAL A 364 23.99 -9.35 -1.82
N ALA A 365 23.10 -8.81 -0.98
CA ALA A 365 23.47 -7.81 0.02
C ALA A 365 24.51 -8.33 1.02
N GLU A 366 24.36 -9.58 1.48
CA GLU A 366 25.31 -10.20 2.39
C GLU A 366 26.71 -10.34 1.76
N LEU A 367 26.80 -10.86 0.53
CA LEU A 367 28.09 -11.07 -0.13
C LEU A 367 28.78 -9.76 -0.52
N ILE A 368 28.00 -8.73 -0.91
CA ILE A 368 28.53 -7.38 -1.16
C ILE A 368 29.08 -6.79 0.13
N THR A 369 28.34 -6.89 1.23
CA THR A 369 28.75 -6.39 2.54
C THR A 369 30.02 -7.07 3.06
N LYS A 370 30.19 -8.38 2.80
CA LYS A 370 31.44 -9.11 3.09
C LYS A 370 32.60 -8.76 2.15
N GLY A 371 32.33 -8.05 1.06
CA GLY A 371 33.30 -7.72 0.02
C GLY A 371 33.65 -8.89 -0.91
N GLU A 372 32.88 -9.98 -0.87
CA GLU A 372 33.09 -11.20 -1.64
C GLU A 372 32.51 -11.09 -3.06
N LEU A 373 31.38 -10.39 -3.21
CA LEU A 373 30.71 -10.21 -4.50
C LEU A 373 31.11 -8.86 -5.12
N LYS A 374 32.06 -8.90 -6.06
CA LYS A 374 32.49 -7.73 -6.86
C LYS A 374 32.78 -8.11 -8.29
N SER A 375 32.22 -7.35 -9.24
CA SER A 375 32.37 -7.63 -10.67
C SER A 375 32.24 -6.35 -11.49
N LYS A 376 33.37 -5.68 -11.71
CA LYS A 376 33.51 -4.46 -12.53
C LYS A 376 34.91 -4.42 -13.14
N GLY A 377 35.04 -3.76 -14.29
CA GLY A 377 36.32 -3.60 -14.99
C GLY A 377 36.61 -4.74 -15.96
N ASP A 378 37.90 -4.99 -16.21
CA ASP A 378 38.35 -5.87 -17.31
C ASP A 378 37.97 -7.34 -17.10
N ASP A 379 37.80 -7.80 -15.87
CA ASP A 379 37.43 -9.18 -15.49
C ASP A 379 35.92 -9.36 -15.24
N VAL A 380 35.07 -8.39 -15.63
CA VAL A 380 33.63 -8.39 -15.34
C VAL A 380 32.88 -9.60 -15.88
N ARG A 381 33.39 -10.21 -16.96
CA ARG A 381 32.79 -11.39 -17.63
C ARG A 381 33.26 -12.72 -17.04
N ASP A 382 34.27 -12.72 -16.17
CA ASP A 382 34.83 -13.94 -15.59
C ASP A 382 33.87 -14.57 -14.58
N ALA A 383 33.93 -15.89 -14.46
CA ALA A 383 33.19 -16.60 -13.43
C ALA A 383 33.79 -16.38 -12.04
N LYS A 384 32.94 -16.24 -11.02
CA LYS A 384 33.34 -16.13 -9.61
C LYS A 384 32.37 -16.90 -8.71
N GLY A 385 32.86 -17.39 -7.57
CA GLY A 385 32.12 -18.29 -6.67
C GLY A 385 32.44 -19.77 -6.92
N PRO A 386 31.57 -20.71 -6.50
CA PRO A 386 30.29 -20.48 -5.82
C PRO A 386 30.48 -20.04 -4.36
N TRP A 387 29.53 -19.24 -3.87
CA TRP A 387 29.36 -18.90 -2.46
C TRP A 387 28.10 -19.58 -1.92
N THR A 388 28.06 -19.79 -0.60
CA THR A 388 26.87 -20.29 0.08
C THR A 388 26.44 -19.30 1.15
N VAL A 389 25.18 -18.88 1.08
CA VAL A 389 24.52 -18.00 2.04
C VAL A 389 23.37 -18.75 2.70
N SER A 390 23.15 -18.53 3.99
CA SER A 390 21.97 -19.02 4.70
C SER A 390 21.06 -17.85 5.03
N ALA A 391 19.84 -17.85 4.51
CA ALA A 391 18.87 -16.80 4.77
C ALA A 391 17.57 -17.37 5.34
N LYS A 392 16.90 -16.57 6.17
CA LYS A 392 15.56 -16.88 6.68
C LYS A 392 14.51 -16.38 5.71
N SER A 393 13.42 -17.12 5.54
CA SER A 393 12.24 -16.73 4.76
C SER A 393 10.96 -17.16 5.46
N PHE A 394 9.87 -16.42 5.21
CA PHE A 394 8.54 -16.65 5.79
C PHE A 394 7.49 -17.03 4.73
N ALA A 395 7.88 -17.20 3.47
CA ALA A 395 6.93 -17.44 2.36
C ALA A 395 6.12 -18.75 2.52
N ALA A 396 6.66 -19.74 3.24
CA ALA A 396 6.00 -21.03 3.47
C ALA A 396 4.96 -20.94 4.61
N LYS A 397 3.78 -20.39 4.31
CA LYS A 397 2.64 -20.28 5.24
C LYS A 397 2.94 -19.48 6.52
N GLY A 398 3.86 -18.50 6.45
CA GLY A 398 4.23 -17.64 7.57
C GLY A 398 5.16 -18.29 8.61
N ASN A 399 5.62 -19.51 8.39
CA ASN A 399 6.63 -20.13 9.26
C ASN A 399 8.04 -19.70 8.83
N GLU A 400 8.89 -19.39 9.80
CA GLU A 400 10.30 -19.12 9.53
C GLU A 400 11.02 -20.41 9.09
N GLU A 401 11.63 -20.37 7.91
CA GLU A 401 12.50 -21.43 7.40
C GLU A 401 13.89 -20.86 7.10
N THR A 402 14.94 -21.62 7.42
CA THR A 402 16.31 -21.29 7.00
C THR A 402 16.63 -22.03 5.72
N ILE A 403 17.03 -21.28 4.68
CA ILE A 403 17.28 -21.78 3.34
C ILE A 403 18.75 -21.54 2.99
N GLU A 404 19.44 -22.59 2.56
CA GLU A 404 20.79 -22.49 1.97
C GLU A 404 20.69 -22.13 0.48
N ILE A 405 21.44 -21.11 0.09
CA ILE A 405 21.41 -20.49 -1.22
C ILE A 405 22.82 -20.50 -1.78
N GLU A 406 22.99 -21.07 -2.97
CA GLU A 406 24.22 -21.05 -3.74
C GLU A 406 24.18 -19.86 -4.69
N ILE A 407 25.21 -19.03 -4.63
CA ILE A 407 25.37 -17.83 -5.46
C ILE A 407 26.63 -17.99 -6.31
N GLU A 408 26.55 -17.65 -7.59
CA GLU A 408 27.73 -17.56 -8.46
C GLU A 408 27.58 -16.42 -9.46
N LEU A 409 28.71 -15.89 -9.91
CA LEU A 409 28.77 -15.08 -11.11
C LEU A 409 29.11 -16.01 -12.27
N PRO A 410 28.19 -16.26 -13.22
CA PRO A 410 28.44 -17.12 -14.36
C PRO A 410 29.42 -16.46 -15.34
N GLU A 411 30.23 -17.24 -16.04
CA GLU A 411 31.05 -16.76 -17.16
C GLU A 411 30.15 -16.22 -18.29
N LEU A 412 30.49 -15.07 -18.87
CA LEU A 412 29.71 -14.42 -19.92
C LEU A 412 30.47 -14.40 -21.25
N ALA A 413 30.30 -15.44 -22.05
CA ALA A 413 30.83 -15.47 -23.42
C ALA A 413 30.13 -14.41 -24.30
N PRO A 414 30.83 -13.63 -25.14
CA PRO A 414 30.18 -12.61 -25.98
C PRO A 414 28.98 -13.16 -26.77
N MET A 415 27.82 -12.52 -26.65
CA MET A 415 26.67 -12.90 -27.47
C MET A 415 26.88 -12.41 -28.90
N LYS A 416 26.58 -13.30 -29.85
CA LYS A 416 26.56 -13.00 -31.28
C LYS A 416 25.13 -12.61 -31.68
N PRO A 417 24.96 -11.94 -32.83
CA PRO A 417 23.65 -11.55 -33.32
C PRO A 417 22.68 -12.73 -33.31
N VAL A 418 21.42 -12.46 -32.93
CA VAL A 418 20.34 -13.41 -33.21
C VAL A 418 20.17 -13.39 -34.73
N GLU A 419 20.55 -14.47 -35.42
CA GLU A 419 20.25 -14.61 -36.85
C GLU A 419 18.73 -14.71 -36.99
N TYR A 420 18.08 -13.60 -37.37
CA TYR A 420 16.69 -13.60 -37.81
C TYR A 420 16.62 -14.37 -39.13
N LEU A 421 16.15 -15.62 -39.08
CA LEU A 421 15.68 -16.36 -40.24
C LEU A 421 14.30 -16.97 -39.98
#